data_AF-A0A7W7EK70-F1
#
_entry.id   AF-A0A7W7EK70-F1
#
_cell.length_a   1.000
_cell.length_b   1.000
_cell.length_c   1.000
_cell.angle_alpha   90.00
_cell.angle_beta   90.00
_cell.angle_gamma   90.00
#
_symmetry.space_group_name_H-M   'P 1'
#
loop_
_entity.id
_entity.type
_entity.pdbx_description
1 polymer ?
#
loop_
_entity_poly.entity_id
_entity_poly.type
_entity_poly.pdbx_seq_one_letter_code
_entity_poly.pdbx_strand_id
1 'polypeptide(L)'
;MAYEVSRHPLVRDDLFNITILIGEYAGYAIAESKIEQIEKKLNSLTDFPYIGTTRDDIYPGLRAIPAAEKAVICFTRQRTDRDR
;
A
#
# COMPACT_ATOMS: atom_id res chain seq x y z
N MET A 1 4.47 -9.65 -16.97
CA MET A 1 3.03 -9.33 -17.02
C MET A 1 2.77 -8.33 -15.91
N ALA A 2 2.26 -7.15 -16.24
CA ALA A 2 1.95 -6.10 -15.27
C ALA A 2 0.49 -6.27 -14.79
N TYR A 3 0.28 -6.27 -13.49
CA TYR A 3 -1.03 -6.23 -12.85
C TYR A 3 -1.51 -4.78 -12.73
N GLU A 4 -2.81 -4.56 -12.77
CA GLU A 4 -3.38 -3.24 -12.50
C GLU A 4 -3.55 -3.04 -10.98
N VAL A 5 -3.05 -1.93 -10.46
CA VAL A 5 -3.23 -1.53 -9.06
C VAL A 5 -4.36 -0.51 -8.98
N SER A 6 -5.54 -0.94 -8.51
CA SER A 6 -6.63 -0.04 -8.18
C SER A 6 -6.57 0.38 -6.70
N ARG A 7 -6.77 1.67 -6.44
CA ARG A 7 -6.73 2.23 -5.07
C ARG A 7 -8.15 2.43 -4.58
N HIS A 8 -8.42 1.96 -3.36
CA HIS A 8 -9.66 2.31 -2.68
C HIS A 8 -9.72 3.83 -2.48
N PRO A 9 -10.89 4.49 -2.62
CA PRO A 9 -10.99 5.96 -2.50
C PRO A 9 -10.38 6.52 -1.20
N LEU A 10 -10.53 5.80 -0.10
CA LEU A 10 -9.98 6.18 1.21
C LEU A 10 -8.45 6.11 1.32
N VAL A 11 -7.75 5.47 0.36
CA VAL A 11 -6.28 5.48 0.34
C VAL A 11 -5.75 6.91 0.23
N ARG A 12 -6.47 7.80 -0.46
CA ARG A 12 -6.12 9.21 -0.54
C ARG A 12 -6.12 9.86 0.84
N ASP A 13 -7.14 9.56 1.66
CA ASP A 13 -7.28 10.11 3.00
C ASP A 13 -6.21 9.54 3.93
N ASP A 14 -5.89 8.25 3.81
CA ASP A 14 -4.79 7.61 4.56
C ASP A 14 -3.44 8.29 4.26
N LEU A 15 -3.10 8.49 2.98
CA LEU A 15 -1.86 9.17 2.59
C LEU A 15 -1.82 10.62 3.09
N PHE A 16 -2.94 11.33 3.02
CA PHE A 16 -3.04 12.69 3.55
C PHE A 16 -2.83 12.72 5.06
N ASN A 17 -3.52 11.86 5.81
CA ASN A 17 -3.41 11.76 7.26
C ASN A 17 -1.98 11.37 7.71
N ILE A 18 -1.32 10.44 7.00
CA ILE A 18 0.08 10.08 7.24
C ILE A 18 0.99 11.29 7.00
N THR A 19 0.73 12.06 5.93
CA THR A 19 1.52 13.26 5.61
C THR A 19 1.42 14.30 6.72
N ILE A 20 0.21 14.59 7.19
CA ILE A 20 -0.01 15.54 8.31
C ILE A 20 0.65 15.02 9.59
N LEU A 21 0.40 13.75 9.96
CA LEU A 21 0.96 13.14 11.17
C LEU A 21 2.49 13.23 11.22
N ILE A 22 3.17 12.86 10.12
CA ILE A 22 4.63 12.93 10.05
C ILE A 22 5.10 14.37 9.93
N GLY A 23 4.39 15.20 9.16
CA GLY A 23 4.72 16.60 8.92
C GLY A 23 4.72 17.42 10.20
N GLU A 24 3.71 17.24 11.05
CA GLU A 24 3.59 17.90 12.34
C GLU A 24 4.64 17.42 13.35
N TYR A 25 5.05 16.14 13.29
CA TYR A 25 6.02 15.57 14.23
C TYR A 25 7.49 15.78 13.83
N ALA A 26 7.82 15.67 12.54
CA ALA A 26 9.18 15.58 12.03
C ALA A 26 9.46 16.51 10.82
N GLY A 27 8.47 17.29 10.37
CA GLY A 27 8.59 18.19 9.23
C GLY A 27 8.20 17.56 7.88
N TYR A 28 7.67 18.41 6.98
CA TYR A 28 7.05 17.96 5.73
C TYR A 28 8.02 17.37 4.70
N ALA A 29 9.31 17.72 4.73
CA ALA A 29 10.31 17.06 3.88
C ALA A 29 10.49 15.58 4.24
N ILE A 30 10.42 15.25 5.54
CA ILE A 30 10.46 13.85 6.01
C ILE A 30 9.16 13.14 5.65
N ALA A 31 8.02 13.83 5.79
CA ALA A 31 6.72 13.29 5.39
C ALA A 31 6.70 12.92 3.89
N GLU A 32 7.13 13.84 3.02
CA GLU A 32 7.22 13.62 1.57
C GLU A 32 8.08 12.39 1.24
N SER A 33 9.29 12.30 1.81
CA SER A 33 10.16 11.13 1.59
C SER A 33 9.52 9.81 2.03
N LYS A 34 8.72 9.80 3.11
CA LYS A 34 8.00 8.61 3.58
C LYS A 34 6.85 8.26 2.64
N ILE A 35 6.11 9.25 2.14
CA ILE A 35 5.05 9.03 1.14
C ILE A 35 5.63 8.47 -0.16
N GLU A 36 6.76 8.99 -0.65
CA GLU A 36 7.44 8.45 -1.83
C GLU A 36 7.82 6.97 -1.66
N GLN A 37 8.27 6.57 -0.47
CA GLN A 37 8.59 5.17 -0.18
C GLN A 37 7.34 4.27 -0.18
N ILE A 38 6.21 4.77 0.32
CA ILE A 38 4.92 4.06 0.27
C ILE A 38 4.46 3.92 -1.18
N GLU A 39 4.51 5.00 -1.95
CA GLU A 39 4.15 5.02 -3.39
C GLU A 39 5.01 4.07 -4.21
N LYS A 40 6.33 4.06 -3.98
CA LYS A 40 7.24 3.11 -4.63
C LYS A 40 6.85 1.66 -4.31
N LYS A 41 6.43 1.38 -3.07
CA LYS A 41 5.98 0.03 -2.68
C LYS A 41 4.64 -0.31 -3.34
N LEU A 42 3.68 0.61 -3.39
CA LEU A 42 2.42 0.42 -4.12
C LEU A 42 2.68 0.10 -5.60
N ASN A 43 3.55 0.87 -6.25
CA ASN A 43 3.88 0.67 -7.67
C ASN A 43 4.55 -0.68 -7.93
N SER A 44 5.32 -1.22 -6.98
CA SER A 44 5.93 -2.55 -7.11
C SER A 44 4.92 -3.70 -7.17
N LEU A 45 3.67 -3.49 -6.71
CA LEU A 45 2.61 -4.51 -6.76
C LEU A 45 2.15 -4.81 -8.18
N THR A 46 2.39 -3.89 -9.12
CA THR A 46 2.21 -4.10 -10.56
C THR A 46 3.01 -5.31 -11.06
N ASP A 47 4.25 -5.44 -10.62
CA ASP A 47 5.15 -6.52 -11.05
C ASP A 47 5.13 -7.72 -10.10
N PHE A 48 4.87 -7.46 -8.81
CA PHE A 48 5.00 -8.44 -7.74
C PHE A 48 3.74 -8.51 -6.85
N PRO A 49 2.57 -8.94 -7.36
CA PRO A 49 1.32 -8.91 -6.58
C PRO A 49 1.23 -10.01 -5.52
N TYR A 50 2.16 -10.96 -5.50
CA TYR A 50 2.16 -12.10 -4.57
C TYR A 50 3.01 -11.86 -3.30
N ILE A 51 3.60 -10.67 -3.17
CA ILE A 51 4.40 -10.32 -2.00
C ILE A 51 3.52 -10.00 -0.78
N GLY A 52 4.16 -9.88 0.38
CA GLY A 52 3.47 -9.63 1.64
C GLY A 52 2.89 -10.89 2.27
N THR A 53 2.51 -10.75 3.53
CA THR A 53 1.97 -11.84 4.34
C THR A 53 0.46 -11.88 4.19
N THR A 54 -0.09 -13.06 3.92
CA THR A 54 -1.54 -13.28 3.93
C THR A 54 -2.09 -13.10 5.34
N ARG A 55 -3.19 -12.35 5.46
CA ARG A 55 -3.90 -12.04 6.71
C ARG A 55 -5.37 -12.43 6.60
N ASP A 56 -5.60 -13.71 6.26
CA ASP A 56 -6.94 -14.30 6.16
C ASP A 56 -7.69 -14.26 7.52
N ASP A 57 -6.96 -14.12 8.62
CA ASP A 57 -7.48 -13.88 9.96
C ASP A 57 -8.18 -12.51 10.12
N ILE A 58 -7.81 -11.53 9.29
CA ILE A 58 -8.45 -10.20 9.25
C ILE A 58 -9.53 -10.16 8.16
N TYR A 59 -9.19 -10.59 6.94
CA TYR A 59 -10.12 -10.62 5.82
C TYR A 59 -9.64 -11.63 4.76
N PRO A 60 -10.52 -12.46 4.15
CA PRO A 60 -10.11 -13.47 3.18
C PRO A 60 -9.35 -12.88 1.98
N GLY A 61 -8.17 -13.41 1.70
CA GLY A 61 -7.30 -12.98 0.61
C GLY A 61 -6.58 -11.65 0.85
N LEU A 62 -6.70 -11.07 2.04
CA LEU A 62 -5.97 -9.86 2.42
C LEU A 62 -4.49 -10.15 2.54
N ARG A 63 -3.67 -9.23 2.03
CA ARG A 63 -2.22 -9.24 2.17
C ARG A 63 -1.77 -7.94 2.80
N ALA A 64 -0.78 -8.04 3.68
CA ALA A 64 -0.15 -6.91 4.32
C ALA A 64 1.35 -6.90 4.02
N ILE A 65 1.90 -5.74 3.68
CA ILE A 65 3.34 -5.55 3.48
C ILE A 65 3.81 -4.27 4.17
N PRO A 66 4.90 -4.32 4.96
CA PRO A 66 5.47 -3.12 5.54
C PRO A 66 6.06 -2.20 4.46
N ALA A 67 5.94 -0.89 4.70
CA ALA A 67 6.47 0.17 3.87
C ALA A 67 6.98 1.32 4.76
N ALA A 68 7.99 2.06 4.28
CA ALA A 68 8.49 3.26 4.94
C ALA A 68 8.76 3.11 6.46
N GLU A 69 9.31 1.94 6.85
CA GLU A 69 9.56 1.47 8.23
C GLU A 69 8.31 1.21 9.08
N LYS A 70 7.36 2.15 9.15
CA LYS A 70 6.21 2.08 10.08
C LYS A 70 4.84 1.93 9.41
N ALA A 71 4.73 2.18 8.10
CA ALA A 71 3.47 2.03 7.39
C ALA A 71 3.24 0.56 6.99
N VAL A 72 1.98 0.19 6.82
CA VAL A 72 1.58 -1.12 6.31
C VAL A 72 0.60 -0.91 5.17
N ILE A 73 0.91 -1.48 4.00
CA ILE A 73 0.00 -1.49 2.85
C ILE A 73 -0.81 -2.77 2.92
N CYS A 74 -2.14 -2.61 2.94
CA CYS A 74 -3.10 -3.71 2.93
C CYS A 74 -3.78 -3.77 1.56
N PHE A 75 -3.80 -4.94 0.93
CA PHE A 75 -4.39 -5.11 -0.39
C PHE A 75 -4.96 -6.50 -0.59
N THR A 76 -5.95 -6.61 -1.46
CA THR A 76 -6.48 -7.89 -1.96
C THR A 76 -6.21 -8.00 -3.44
N ARG A 77 -6.04 -9.22 -3.92
CA ARG A 77 -6.05 -9.47 -5.36
C ARG A 77 -7.48 -9.75 -5.79
N GLN A 78 -7.97 -8.99 -6.76
CA GLN A 78 -9.18 -9.39 -7.46
C GLN A 78 -8.83 -10.56 -8.39
N ARG A 79 -9.65 -11.60 -8.35
CA ARG A 79 -9.53 -12.74 -9.25
C ARG A 79 -10.18 -12.33 -10.57
N THR A 80 -9.38 -12.09 -11.61
CA THR A 80 -9.90 -11.85 -12.96
C THR A 80 -10.09 -13.20 -13.65
N ASP A 81 -11.17 -13.37 -14.43
CA ASP A 81 -11.56 -14.65 -15.08
C ASP A 81 -10.52 -15.28 -16.04
N ARG A 82 -9.31 -14.70 -16.18
CA ARG A 82 -8.24 -15.16 -17.07
C ARG A 82 -7.34 -16.27 -16.49
N ASP A 83 -7.63 -16.77 -15.29
CA ASP A 83 -6.87 -17.84 -14.63
C ASP A 83 -7.52 -19.24 -14.80
N ARG A 84 -8.29 -19.47 -15.88
CA ARG A 84 -8.83 -20.79 -16.26
C ARG A 84 -8.26 -21.29 -17.57
#